data_AF-A0A0J1CKG5-F1
#
_entry.id   AF-A0A0J1CKG5-F1
#
_cell.length_a   1.000
_cell.length_b   1.000
_cell.length_c   1.000
_cell.angle_alpha   90.00
_cell.angle_beta   90.00
_cell.angle_gamma   90.00
#
_symmetry.space_group_name_H-M   'P 1'
#
loop_
_entity.id
_entity.type
_entity.pdbx_description
1 polymer ?
#
loop_
_entity_poly.entity_id
_entity_poly.type
_entity_poly.pdbx_seq_one_letter_code
_entity_poly.pdbx_strand_id
1 'polypeptide(L)' 'MKKNLLIAAAGALVAVASFSVMAEEATYQLDPGHTSPSFEADHFGGLSVWRGKFT' A
#
# COMPACT_ATOMS: atom_id res chain seq x y z
N MET A 1 37.08 -30.86 -5.53
CA MET A 1 37.17 -29.66 -4.65
C MET A 1 36.93 -28.36 -5.42
N LYS A 2 37.73 -28.03 -6.47
CA LYS A 2 37.59 -26.76 -7.22
C LYS A 2 36.19 -26.55 -7.85
N LYS A 3 35.59 -27.60 -8.44
CA LYS A 3 34.23 -27.55 -9.00
C LYS A 3 33.16 -27.18 -7.96
N ASN A 4 33.21 -27.78 -6.78
CA ASN A 4 32.24 -27.53 -5.71
C ASN A 4 32.39 -26.10 -5.17
N LEU A 5 33.62 -25.59 -5.11
CA LEU A 5 33.91 -24.20 -4.74
C LEU A 5 33.30 -23.21 -5.75
N LEU A 6 33.43 -23.49 -7.05
CA LEU A 6 32.85 -22.66 -8.12
C LEU A 6 31.31 -22.67 -8.08
N ILE A 7 30.71 -23.83 -7.81
CA ILE A 7 29.25 -23.95 -7.64
C ILE A 7 28.76 -23.16 -6.43
N ALA A 8 29.46 -23.25 -5.30
CA ALA A 8 29.11 -22.48 -4.10
C ALA A 8 29.24 -20.97 -4.31
N ALA A 9 30.29 -20.53 -5.01
CA ALA A 9 30.49 -19.12 -5.35
C ALA A 9 29.38 -18.60 -6.29
N ALA A 10 28.99 -19.39 -7.29
CA ALA A 10 27.86 -19.05 -8.17
C ALA A 10 26.53 -18.98 -7.41
N GLY A 11 26.27 -19.93 -6.50
CA GLY A 11 25.08 -19.92 -5.65
C GLY A 11 25.00 -18.71 -4.73
N ALA A 12 26.13 -18.33 -4.12
CA ALA A 12 26.21 -17.14 -3.27
C ALA A 12 25.96 -15.85 -4.06
N LEU A 13 26.48 -15.74 -5.29
CA LEU A 13 26.25 -14.59 -6.16
C LEU A 13 24.78 -14.43 -6.53
N VAL A 14 24.10 -15.53 -6.87
CA VAL A 14 22.67 -15.52 -7.19
C VAL A 14 21.83 -15.13 -5.98
N ALA A 15 22.17 -15.62 -4.79
CA ALA A 15 21.46 -15.28 -3.55
C ALA A 15 21.58 -13.79 -3.18
N VAL A 16 22.73 -13.16 -3.41
CA VAL A 16 22.88 -11.71 -3.17
C VAL A 16 22.11 -10.89 -4.22
N ALA A 17 22.03 -11.37 -5.46
CA ALA A 17 21.32 -10.69 -6.54
C ALA A 17 19.78 -10.80 -6.43
N SER A 18 19.23 -11.71 -5.62
CA SER A 18 17.77 -11.94 -5.51
C SER A 18 17.01 -10.93 -4.63
N PHE A 19 17.67 -9.98 -3.96
CA PHE A 19 17.03 -9.06 -3.01
C PHE A 19 16.57 -7.71 -3.61
N SER A 20 16.48 -7.58 -4.93
CA SER A 20 16.23 -6.29 -5.61
C SER A 20 14.76 -5.97 -5.92
N VAL A 21 13.79 -6.69 -5.35
CA VAL A 21 12.36 -6.35 -5.51
C VAL A 21 11.91 -5.47 -4.34
N MET A 22 12.02 -4.16 -4.53
CA MET A 22 11.38 -3.15 -3.69
C MET A 22 10.16 -2.60 -4.44
N ALA A 23 9.03 -2.46 -3.76
CA ALA A 23 7.89 -1.75 -4.35
C ALA A 23 8.27 -0.28 -4.57
N GLU A 24 7.95 0.25 -5.75
CA GLU A 24 8.13 1.66 -6.05
C GLU A 24 7.07 2.50 -5.32
N GLU A 25 7.45 3.71 -4.91
CA GLU A 25 6.49 4.68 -4.38
C GLU A 25 5.52 5.11 -5.48
N ALA A 26 4.23 4.95 -5.23
CA ALA A 26 3.18 5.37 -6.15
C ALA A 26 2.38 6.53 -5.54
N THR A 27 2.24 7.61 -6.31
CA THR A 27 1.33 8.70 -5.98
C THR A 27 -0.03 8.43 -6.63
N TYR A 28 -1.10 8.46 -5.83
CA TYR A 28 -2.47 8.30 -6.31
C TYR A 28 -3.24 9.61 -6.17
N GLN A 29 -3.95 10.00 -7.22
CA GLN A 29 -4.84 11.16 -7.22
C GLN A 29 -6.27 10.69 -6.92
N LEU A 30 -6.93 11.36 -5.97
CA LEU A 30 -8.34 11.12 -5.70
C LEU A 30 -9.19 11.73 -6.81
N ASP A 31 -10.16 10.98 -7.31
CA ASP A 31 -11.15 11.48 -8.26
C ASP A 31 -12.23 12.29 -7.51
N PRO A 32 -12.33 13.61 -7.71
CA PRO A 32 -13.33 14.44 -7.04
C PRO A 32 -14.77 14.09 -7.43
N GLY A 33 -14.99 13.51 -8.62
CA GLY A 33 -16.32 13.07 -9.08
C GLY A 33 -16.83 11.83 -8.34
N HIS A 34 -15.93 11.11 -7.66
CA HIS A 34 -16.24 9.83 -6.99
C HIS A 34 -15.76 9.78 -5.54
N THR A 35 -15.22 10.88 -5.00
CA THR A 35 -14.71 10.95 -3.64
C THR A 35 -15.26 12.18 -2.93
N SER A 36 -16.09 11.98 -1.92
CA SER A 36 -16.71 13.07 -1.16
C SER A 36 -16.80 12.73 0.33
N PRO A 37 -16.34 13.61 1.24
CA PRO A 37 -16.48 13.37 2.66
C PRO A 37 -17.95 13.52 3.07
N SER A 38 -18.41 12.56 3.88
CA SER A 38 -19.76 12.55 4.45
C SER A 38 -19.66 12.67 5.96
N PHE A 39 -20.73 13.14 6.59
CA PHE A 39 -20.80 13.28 8.04
C PHE A 39 -22.14 12.81 8.59
N GLU A 40 -22.10 12.42 9.86
CA GLU A 40 -23.27 12.19 10.68
C GLU A 40 -23.14 13.04 11.96
N ALA A 41 -24.25 13.61 12.42
CA ALA A 41 -24.31 14.35 13.67
C ALA A 41 -25.55 13.96 14.47
N ASP A 42 -25.39 13.84 15.79
CA ASP A 42 -26.49 13.62 16.71
C ASP A 42 -27.51 14.76 16.64
N HIS A 43 -28.79 14.41 16.75
CA HIS A 43 -29.87 15.36 16.86
C HIS A 43 -30.69 15.05 18.12
N PHE A 44 -30.60 15.95 19.10
CA PHE A 44 -31.29 15.86 20.39
C PHE A 44 -31.03 14.58 21.20
N GLY A 45 -29.78 14.18 21.39
CA GLY A 45 -29.41 13.11 22.31
C GLY A 45 -29.93 11.74 21.88
N GLY A 46 -29.87 11.45 20.58
CA GLY A 46 -30.28 10.20 19.98
C GLY A 46 -31.70 10.18 19.42
N LEU A 47 -32.41 11.33 19.39
CA LEU A 47 -33.74 11.40 18.79
C LEU A 47 -33.70 11.16 17.28
N SER A 48 -32.71 11.72 16.59
CA SER A 48 -32.41 11.36 15.20
C SER A 48 -30.94 11.62 14.84
N VAL A 49 -30.59 11.33 13.57
CA VAL A 49 -29.24 11.54 13.04
C VAL A 49 -29.32 12.40 11.79
N TRP A 50 -28.61 13.52 11.79
CA TRP A 50 -28.42 14.35 10.60
C TRP A 50 -27.31 13.77 9.74
N ARG A 51 -27.55 13.69 8.43
CA ARG A 51 -26.58 13.19 7.45
C ARG A 51 -26.34 14.21 6.37
N GLY A 52 -25.09 14.35 5.97
CA GLY A 52 -24.70 15.25 4.90
C GLY A 52 -23.41 14.84 4.21
N LYS A 53 -23.09 15.55 3.12
CA LYS A 53 -21.92 15.36 2.28
C LYS A 53 -21.46 16.71 1.75
N PHE A 54 -20.14 16.90 1.61
CA PHE A 54 -19.57 18.02 0.86
C PHE A 54 -19.33 17.60 -0.60
N THR A 55 -19.78 18.41 -1.56
CA THR A 55 -19.68 18.14 -3.01
C THR A 55 -18.89 19.22 -3.71
#